data_AF-A0A9X9A5P0-F1
#
_entry.id   AF-A0A9X9A5P0-F1
#
_cell.length_a   1.000
_cell.length_b   1.000
_cell.length_c   1.000
_cell.angle_alpha   90.00
_cell.angle_beta   90.00
_cell.angle_gamma   90.00
#
_symmetry.space_group_name_H-M   'P 1'
#
loop_
_entity.id
_entity.type
_entity.pdbx_description
1 polymer ?
#
loop_
_entity_poly.entity_id
_entity_poly.type
_entity_poly.pdbx_seq_one_letter_code
_entity_poly.pdbx_strand_id
1 'polypeptide(L)'
;MSSAVNKIPEVEFEDFNEEKFNIEISVATAQEHLSNIDENELTVLDFDSDVWYVHKEVNDQLISFDFQDEKIKIEGMTTQETSKLKIIIKCWTASLLAEYEPLTVQHYLGRLVKALRFTKGFRIELLEEFIGNTMLGHSVRRPTVSTLYNFFDYYDGFEATEEYLKA
;
A
#
# COMPACT_ATOMS: atom_id res chain seq x y z
N MET A 1 -2.05 -30.01 49.64
CA MET A 1 -1.41 -30.46 48.38
C MET A 1 -1.66 -29.39 47.35
N SER A 2 -0.57 -28.80 46.86
CA SER A 2 -0.52 -27.60 46.03
C SER A 2 -0.97 -27.92 44.60
N SER A 3 -1.90 -27.15 44.05
CA SER A 3 -2.18 -27.12 42.61
C SER A 3 -1.68 -25.77 42.11
N ALA A 4 -0.48 -25.78 41.54
CA ALA A 4 0.08 -24.63 40.85
C ALA A 4 -0.70 -24.47 39.53
N VAL A 5 -1.62 -23.50 39.50
CA VAL A 5 -2.13 -22.98 38.24
C VAL A 5 -0.96 -22.26 37.57
N ASN A 6 -0.40 -22.86 36.53
CA ASN A 6 0.55 -22.19 35.64
C ASN A 6 -0.15 -20.97 35.04
N LYS A 7 0.07 -19.80 35.65
CA LYS A 7 -0.14 -18.53 34.98
C LYS A 7 0.79 -18.51 33.79
N ILE A 8 0.22 -18.60 32.59
CA ILE A 8 0.91 -18.22 31.36
C ILE A 8 1.40 -16.79 31.63
N PRO A 9 2.71 -16.50 31.48
CA PRO A 9 3.16 -15.13 31.64
C PRO A 9 2.37 -14.28 30.65
N GLU A 10 1.74 -13.21 31.13
CA GLU A 10 1.33 -12.10 30.28
C GLU A 10 2.57 -11.72 29.48
N VAL A 11 2.57 -12.08 28.20
CA VAL A 11 3.51 -11.52 27.26
C VAL A 11 3.11 -10.06 27.19
N GLU A 12 3.90 -9.21 27.86
CA GLU A 12 3.86 -7.77 27.66
C GLU A 12 3.98 -7.54 26.15
N PHE A 13 2.87 -7.16 25.51
CA PHE A 13 2.80 -6.79 24.10
C PHE A 13 3.48 -5.43 23.84
N GLU A 14 4.42 -5.02 24.69
CA GLU A 14 5.06 -3.71 24.65
C GLU A 14 6.30 -3.68 23.73
N ASP A 15 6.83 -4.84 23.31
CA ASP A 15 8.08 -4.92 22.52
C ASP A 15 7.93 -5.39 21.05
N PHE A 16 6.71 -5.55 20.52
CA PHE A 16 6.48 -5.84 19.09
C PHE A 16 6.12 -4.61 18.24
N ASN A 17 6.28 -3.40 18.79
CA ASN A 17 5.78 -2.15 18.20
C ASN A 17 6.89 -1.24 17.64
N GLU A 18 8.13 -1.75 17.51
CA GLU A 18 9.32 -0.98 17.09
C GLU A 18 9.75 -1.20 15.62
N GLU A 19 9.09 -2.04 14.83
CA GLU A 19 9.25 -2.08 13.36
C GLU A 19 8.18 -1.23 12.63
N LYS A 20 7.71 -0.15 13.27
CA LYS A 20 6.84 0.83 12.60
C LYS A 20 7.53 1.38 11.37
N PHE A 21 6.93 1.18 10.20
CA PHE A 21 7.26 1.81 8.92
C PHE A 21 7.99 3.16 9.10
N ASN A 22 9.29 3.18 8.83
CA ASN A 22 10.10 4.38 8.93
C ASN A 22 10.11 5.10 7.58
N ILE A 23 9.38 6.21 7.49
CA ILE A 23 9.22 7.00 6.26
C ILE A 23 10.57 7.33 5.61
N GLU A 24 11.56 7.77 6.39
CA GLU A 24 12.84 8.20 5.83
C GLU A 24 13.60 7.04 5.20
N ILE A 25 13.63 5.90 5.89
CA ILE A 25 14.24 4.66 5.37
C ILE A 25 13.46 4.19 4.14
N SER A 26 12.14 4.16 4.20
CA SER A 26 11.30 3.71 3.08
C SER A 26 11.43 4.61 1.85
N VAL A 27 11.60 5.91 2.02
CA VAL A 27 11.87 6.85 0.91
C VAL A 27 13.25 6.58 0.32
N ALA A 28 14.29 6.41 1.14
CA ALA A 28 15.63 6.13 0.65
C ALA A 28 15.68 4.80 -0.13
N THR A 29 15.06 3.74 0.42
CA THR A 29 14.94 2.45 -0.27
C THR A 29 14.11 2.56 -1.56
N ALA A 30 13.04 3.34 -1.56
CA ALA A 30 12.24 3.57 -2.76
C ALA A 30 13.05 4.26 -3.86
N GLN A 31 13.82 5.30 -3.51
CA GLN A 31 14.71 5.99 -4.44
C GLN A 31 15.78 5.04 -5.01
N GLU A 32 16.35 4.17 -4.17
CA GLU A 32 17.29 3.13 -4.62
C GLU A 32 16.62 2.17 -5.63
N HIS A 33 15.43 1.66 -5.32
CA HIS A 33 14.68 0.80 -6.26
C HIS A 33 14.42 1.49 -7.59
N LEU A 34 14.01 2.76 -7.58
CA LEU A 34 13.75 3.52 -8.82
C LEU A 34 15.03 3.72 -9.64
N SER A 35 16.16 4.00 -8.99
CA SER A 35 17.45 4.19 -9.66
C SER A 35 18.02 2.94 -10.32
N ASN A 36 17.55 1.76 -9.91
CA ASN A 36 17.97 0.47 -10.46
C ASN A 36 17.12 0.01 -11.66
N ILE A 37 16.06 0.74 -12.02
CA ILE A 37 15.23 0.42 -13.17
C ILE A 37 15.89 1.00 -14.42
N ASP A 38 16.00 0.18 -15.48
CA ASP A 38 16.67 0.57 -16.72
C ASP A 38 16.13 1.89 -17.28
N GLU A 39 17.04 2.86 -17.38
CA GLU A 39 16.76 4.16 -17.94
C GLU A 39 16.69 4.08 -19.47
N ASN A 40 15.51 4.35 -20.01
CA ASN A 40 15.29 4.70 -21.41
C ASN A 40 14.91 6.19 -21.45
N GLU A 41 15.12 6.87 -22.58
CA GLU A 41 14.73 8.28 -22.80
C GLU A 41 13.27 8.59 -22.41
N LEU A 42 12.38 7.60 -22.45
CA LEU A 42 10.97 7.72 -22.11
C LEU A 42 10.62 7.25 -20.67
N THR A 43 11.57 6.67 -19.94
CA THR A 43 11.42 6.30 -18.53
C THR A 43 11.80 7.48 -17.65
N VAL A 44 10.86 7.94 -16.83
CA VAL A 44 11.02 9.07 -15.91
C VAL A 44 10.52 8.65 -14.54
N LEU A 45 11.45 8.32 -13.64
CA LEU A 45 11.20 7.80 -12.30
C LEU A 45 11.85 8.72 -11.25
N ASP A 46 11.27 9.90 -11.06
CA ASP A 46 11.70 10.85 -10.02
C ASP A 46 10.78 10.73 -8.80
N PHE A 47 11.33 10.33 -7.66
CA PHE A 47 10.55 10.17 -6.43
C PHE A 47 9.87 11.47 -6.00
N ASP A 48 10.38 12.65 -6.34
CA ASP A 48 9.74 13.92 -5.96
C ASP A 48 8.63 14.33 -6.95
N SER A 49 8.61 13.77 -8.16
CA SER A 49 7.53 13.98 -9.14
C SER A 49 6.23 13.27 -8.73
N ASP A 50 5.09 13.92 -8.97
CA ASP A 50 3.76 13.32 -8.78
C ASP A 50 3.36 12.38 -9.92
N VAL A 51 4.09 12.36 -11.03
CA VAL A 51 3.82 11.44 -12.15
C VAL A 51 5.11 10.75 -12.58
N TRP A 52 5.06 9.43 -12.65
CA TRP A 52 6.15 8.59 -13.13
C TRP A 52 5.78 7.93 -14.45
N TYR A 53 6.78 7.68 -15.27
CA TYR A 53 6.64 7.01 -16.55
C TYR A 53 7.66 5.87 -16.65
N VAL A 54 7.22 4.70 -17.08
CA VAL A 54 8.08 3.57 -17.41
C VAL A 54 7.79 3.14 -18.83
N HIS A 55 8.80 3.19 -19.68
CA HIS A 55 8.69 2.73 -21.05
C HIS A 55 9.06 1.25 -21.14
N LYS A 56 8.18 0.47 -21.78
CA LYS A 56 8.45 -0.92 -22.13
C LYS A 56 8.71 -1.06 -23.61
N GLU A 57 9.95 -1.34 -23.96
CA GLU A 57 10.38 -1.52 -25.35
C GLU A 57 9.71 -2.72 -26.02
N VAL A 58 9.50 -3.82 -25.28
CA VAL A 58 8.98 -5.10 -25.84
C VAL A 58 7.64 -4.93 -26.57
N ASN A 59 6.79 -4.02 -26.09
CA ASN A 59 5.48 -3.75 -26.67
C ASN A 59 5.24 -2.28 -26.98
N ASP A 60 6.31 -1.47 -27.02
CA ASP A 60 6.28 -0.02 -27.27
C ASP A 60 5.19 0.69 -26.43
N GLN A 61 5.19 0.40 -25.13
CA GLN A 61 4.15 0.86 -24.21
C GLN A 61 4.74 1.79 -23.16
N LEU A 62 4.20 3.00 -23.07
CA LEU A 62 4.46 3.92 -21.97
C LEU A 62 3.41 3.71 -20.86
N ILE A 63 3.87 3.37 -19.66
CA ILE A 63 3.04 3.12 -18.49
C ILE A 63 3.24 4.25 -17.50
N SER A 64 2.15 4.86 -17.05
CA SER A 64 2.19 5.97 -16.09
C SER A 64 1.69 5.57 -14.71
N PHE A 65 2.32 6.15 -13.69
CA PHE A 65 1.88 6.09 -12.29
C PHE A 65 1.60 7.52 -11.84
N ASP A 66 0.37 7.78 -11.41
CA ASP A 66 -0.13 9.13 -11.13
C ASP A 66 -0.51 9.24 -9.65
N PHE A 67 0.27 10.06 -8.93
CA PHE A 67 0.17 10.35 -7.52
C PHE A 67 -0.31 11.78 -7.25
N GLN A 68 -0.87 12.47 -8.26
CA GLN A 68 -1.43 13.80 -8.07
C GLN A 68 -2.53 13.77 -7.00
N ASP A 69 -2.71 14.89 -6.30
CA ASP A 69 -3.61 14.97 -5.14
C ASP A 69 -5.05 14.55 -5.49
N GLU A 70 -5.56 14.89 -6.68
CA GLU A 70 -6.89 14.48 -7.13
C GLU A 70 -7.08 12.95 -7.28
N LYS A 71 -5.99 12.21 -7.43
CA LYS A 71 -6.00 10.74 -7.50
C LYS A 71 -5.95 10.11 -6.12
N ILE A 72 -5.16 10.68 -5.22
CA ILE A 72 -4.86 10.12 -3.90
C ILE A 72 -5.76 10.67 -2.79
N LYS A 73 -6.34 11.86 -2.96
CA LYS A 73 -7.17 12.51 -1.94
C LYS A 73 -8.36 11.64 -1.57
N ILE A 74 -8.45 11.38 -0.27
CA ILE A 74 -9.52 10.62 0.35
C ILE A 74 -10.44 11.58 1.11
N GLU A 75 -11.74 11.37 0.99
CA GLU A 75 -12.71 12.18 1.72
C GLU A 75 -12.52 12.03 3.24
N GLY A 76 -12.44 13.15 3.95
CA GLY A 76 -12.28 13.17 5.40
C GLY A 76 -10.83 13.10 5.89
N MET A 77 -9.83 12.98 5.00
CA MET A 77 -8.43 13.18 5.35
C MET A 77 -8.03 14.66 5.24
N THR A 78 -7.17 15.09 6.15
CA THR A 78 -6.46 16.37 6.08
C THR A 78 -5.42 16.36 4.96
N THR A 79 -4.92 17.55 4.59
CA THR A 79 -3.82 17.69 3.63
C THR A 79 -2.57 16.94 4.11
N GLN A 80 -2.25 17.02 5.40
CA GLN A 80 -1.07 16.35 5.96
C GLN A 80 -1.18 14.82 5.88
N GLU A 81 -2.35 14.26 6.21
CA GLU A 81 -2.61 12.82 6.07
C GLU A 81 -2.54 12.37 4.62
N THR A 82 -3.09 13.18 3.69
CA THR A 82 -3.03 12.90 2.25
C THR A 82 -1.58 12.89 1.75
N SER A 83 -0.75 13.85 2.17
CA SER A 83 0.68 13.89 1.83
C SER A 83 1.44 12.68 2.37
N LYS A 84 1.17 12.29 3.63
CA LYS A 84 1.79 11.10 4.23
C LYS A 84 1.38 9.82 3.49
N LEU A 85 0.09 9.66 3.18
CA LEU A 85 -0.43 8.53 2.42
C LEU A 85 0.18 8.46 1.01
N LYS A 86 0.32 9.61 0.34
CA LYS A 86 0.99 9.70 -0.96
C LYS A 86 2.41 9.14 -0.88
N ILE A 87 3.20 9.55 0.12
CA ILE A 87 4.57 9.04 0.31
C ILE A 87 4.56 7.52 0.50
N ILE A 88 3.70 6.99 1.37
CA ILE A 88 3.58 5.54 1.62
C ILE A 88 3.27 4.79 0.32
N ILE A 89 2.29 5.27 -0.47
CA ILE A 89 1.90 4.65 -1.74
C ILE A 89 3.04 4.70 -2.76
N LYS A 90 3.80 5.80 -2.83
CA LYS A 90 4.98 5.93 -3.71
C LYS A 90 6.06 4.93 -3.31
N CYS A 91 6.38 4.81 -2.03
CA CYS A 91 7.37 3.84 -1.55
C CYS A 91 6.95 2.40 -1.84
N TRP A 92 5.68 2.05 -1.60
CA TRP A 92 5.13 0.74 -1.95
C TRP A 92 5.15 0.48 -3.47
N THR A 93 4.82 1.49 -4.28
CA THR A 93 4.86 1.37 -5.74
C THR A 93 6.28 1.12 -6.23
N ALA A 94 7.27 1.83 -5.67
CA ALA A 94 8.68 1.63 -5.99
C ALA A 94 9.18 0.24 -5.59
N SER A 95 8.81 -0.27 -4.41
CA SER A 95 9.17 -1.66 -4.02
C SER A 95 8.56 -2.70 -4.95
N LEU A 96 7.32 -2.48 -5.40
CA LEU A 96 6.70 -3.39 -6.38
C LEU A 96 7.38 -3.32 -7.75
N LEU A 97 7.83 -2.15 -8.20
CA LEU A 97 8.54 -2.02 -9.47
C LEU A 97 9.89 -2.74 -9.50
N ALA A 98 10.52 -2.97 -8.34
CA ALA A 98 11.74 -3.76 -8.24
C ALA A 98 11.50 -5.27 -8.49
N GLU A 99 10.27 -5.77 -8.29
CA GLU A 99 9.96 -7.20 -8.31
C GLU A 99 8.99 -7.60 -9.43
N TYR A 100 8.19 -6.66 -9.92
CA TYR A 100 7.07 -6.94 -10.83
C TYR A 100 7.07 -6.06 -12.06
N GLU A 101 6.43 -6.57 -13.11
CA GLU A 101 6.25 -5.85 -14.36
C GLU A 101 5.45 -4.55 -14.16
N PRO A 102 5.86 -3.41 -14.74
CA PRO A 102 5.22 -2.11 -14.53
C PRO A 102 3.69 -2.10 -14.75
N LEU A 103 3.18 -2.83 -15.74
CA LEU A 103 1.74 -2.92 -15.99
C LEU A 103 0.99 -3.63 -14.85
N THR A 104 1.62 -4.64 -14.25
CA THR A 104 1.08 -5.32 -13.06
C THR A 104 1.04 -4.37 -11.88
N VAL A 105 2.12 -3.62 -11.65
CA VAL A 105 2.19 -2.62 -10.58
C VAL A 105 1.15 -1.52 -10.77
N GLN A 106 0.95 -1.04 -12.01
CA GLN A 106 -0.07 -0.03 -12.32
C GLN A 106 -1.48 -0.54 -11.97
N HIS A 107 -1.78 -1.81 -12.26
CA HIS A 107 -3.04 -2.42 -11.86
C HIS A 107 -3.18 -2.56 -10.34
N TYR A 108 -2.10 -2.85 -9.60
CA TYR A 108 -2.10 -2.89 -8.14
C TYR A 108 -2.38 -1.51 -7.55
N LEU A 109 -1.66 -0.48 -8.00
CA LEU A 109 -1.88 0.90 -7.59
C LEU A 109 -3.34 1.33 -7.84
N GLY A 110 -3.88 1.07 -9.03
CA GLY A 110 -5.26 1.41 -9.35
C GLY A 110 -6.29 0.73 -8.45
N ARG A 111 -6.07 -0.53 -8.08
CA ARG A 111 -6.94 -1.27 -7.14
C ARG A 111 -6.85 -0.71 -5.73
N LEU A 112 -5.64 -0.43 -5.25
CA LEU A 112 -5.42 0.16 -3.92
C LEU A 112 -6.11 1.53 -3.80
N VAL A 113 -5.86 2.44 -4.75
CA VAL A 113 -6.46 3.78 -4.75
C VAL A 113 -7.99 3.69 -4.79
N LYS A 114 -8.55 2.78 -5.60
CA LYS A 114 -9.99 2.56 -5.64
C LYS A 114 -10.53 2.09 -4.28
N ALA A 115 -9.86 1.14 -3.63
CA ALA A 115 -10.25 0.64 -2.32
C ALA A 115 -10.20 1.74 -1.27
N LEU A 116 -9.08 2.47 -1.16
CA LEU A 116 -8.89 3.59 -0.24
C LEU A 116 -9.99 4.66 -0.40
N ARG A 117 -10.36 5.00 -1.64
CA ARG A 117 -11.41 5.99 -1.90
C ARG A 117 -12.79 5.50 -1.49
N PHE A 118 -13.10 4.23 -1.79
CA PHE A 118 -14.38 3.64 -1.41
C PHE A 118 -14.52 3.57 0.12
N THR A 119 -13.46 3.12 0.80
CA THR A 119 -13.46 2.89 2.26
C THR A 119 -13.10 4.14 3.06
N LYS A 120 -12.91 5.29 2.40
CA LYS A 120 -12.43 6.54 2.99
C LYS A 120 -11.19 6.37 3.88
N GLY A 121 -10.24 5.54 3.43
CA GLY A 121 -9.01 5.24 4.15
C GLY A 121 -9.13 4.03 5.08
N PHE A 122 -9.91 3.01 4.68
CA PHE A 122 -10.17 1.79 5.44
C PHE A 122 -10.90 2.03 6.77
N ARG A 123 -11.85 2.97 6.79
CA ARG A 123 -12.76 3.16 7.92
C ARG A 123 -13.63 1.93 8.09
N ILE A 124 -13.73 1.46 9.33
CA ILE A 124 -14.35 0.18 9.66
C ILE A 124 -15.79 0.07 9.15
N GLU A 125 -16.57 1.14 9.29
CA GLU A 125 -17.98 1.18 8.90
C GLU A 125 -18.19 1.05 7.38
N LEU A 126 -17.14 1.22 6.57
CA LEU A 126 -17.19 1.11 5.10
C LEU A 126 -16.56 -0.18 4.57
N LEU A 127 -15.85 -0.94 5.43
CA LEU A 127 -15.16 -2.16 5.03
C LEU A 127 -16.12 -3.29 4.67
N GLU A 128 -17.19 -3.48 5.45
CA GLU A 128 -18.18 -4.53 5.16
C GLU A 128 -18.86 -4.32 3.81
N GLU A 129 -19.24 -3.07 3.51
CA GLU A 129 -19.83 -2.70 2.22
C GLU A 129 -18.83 -2.90 1.07
N PHE A 130 -17.56 -2.49 1.28
CA PHE A 130 -16.50 -2.66 0.29
C PHE A 130 -16.27 -4.13 -0.04
N ILE A 131 -16.18 -4.98 1.00
CA ILE A 131 -16.05 -6.42 0.86
C ILE A 131 -17.27 -6.95 0.12
N GLY A 132 -18.49 -6.64 0.58
CA GLY A 132 -19.73 -7.08 -0.06
C GLY A 132 -19.74 -6.78 -1.57
N ASN A 133 -19.45 -5.54 -1.96
CA ASN A 133 -19.43 -5.10 -3.34
C ASN A 133 -18.29 -5.71 -4.17
N THR A 134 -17.10 -5.86 -3.59
CA THR A 134 -15.93 -6.44 -4.27
C THR A 134 -16.06 -7.95 -4.45
N MET A 135 -16.75 -8.63 -3.53
CA MET A 135 -16.96 -10.08 -3.54
C MET A 135 -18.01 -10.54 -4.56
N LEU A 136 -18.80 -9.63 -5.15
CA LEU A 136 -19.80 -9.94 -6.18
C LEU A 136 -19.19 -10.33 -7.55
N GLY A 137 -17.94 -9.93 -7.83
CA GLY A 137 -17.25 -10.23 -9.09
C GLY A 137 -16.09 -11.21 -8.90
N HIS A 138 -16.25 -12.48 -9.29
CA HIS A 138 -15.22 -13.52 -9.11
C HIS A 138 -13.86 -13.17 -9.73
N SER A 139 -13.83 -12.52 -10.90
CA SER A 139 -12.58 -12.19 -11.61
C SER A 139 -11.81 -11.03 -10.99
N VAL A 140 -12.49 -10.09 -10.32
CA VAL A 140 -11.87 -8.90 -9.70
C VAL A 140 -11.58 -9.08 -8.22
N ARG A 141 -12.27 -10.03 -7.57
CA ARG A 141 -12.11 -10.37 -6.15
C ARG A 141 -10.66 -10.74 -5.80
N ARG A 142 -10.15 -11.82 -6.40
CA ARG A 142 -8.81 -12.34 -6.04
C ARG A 142 -7.71 -11.30 -6.26
N PRO A 143 -7.62 -10.60 -7.41
CA PRO A 143 -6.61 -9.57 -7.60
C PRO A 143 -6.71 -8.43 -6.59
N THR A 144 -7.93 -8.00 -6.23
CA THR A 144 -8.13 -6.91 -5.26
C THR A 144 -7.69 -7.33 -3.88
N VAL A 145 -8.13 -8.49 -3.40
CA VAL A 145 -7.75 -9.02 -2.09
C VAL A 145 -6.24 -9.21 -1.99
N SER A 146 -5.60 -9.82 -2.99
CA SER A 146 -4.14 -9.98 -3.00
C SER A 146 -3.39 -8.64 -2.98
N THR A 147 -3.89 -7.63 -3.70
CA THR A 147 -3.30 -6.28 -3.69
C THR A 147 -3.37 -5.66 -2.29
N LEU A 148 -4.53 -5.77 -1.64
CA LEU A 148 -4.75 -5.19 -0.31
C LEU A 148 -3.92 -5.88 0.77
N TYR A 149 -3.87 -7.22 0.75
CA TYR A 149 -2.99 -7.96 1.67
C TYR A 149 -1.53 -7.54 1.50
N ASN A 150 -1.02 -7.51 0.27
CA ASN A 150 0.36 -7.09 0.02
C ASN A 150 0.63 -5.65 0.49
N PHE A 151 -0.34 -4.74 0.37
CA PHE A 151 -0.18 -3.38 0.87
C PHE A 151 -0.20 -3.33 2.40
N PHE A 152 -1.06 -4.11 3.06
CA PHE A 152 -1.11 -4.17 4.52
C PHE A 152 0.12 -4.86 5.13
N ASP A 153 0.69 -5.85 4.44
CA ASP A 153 1.97 -6.45 4.82
C ASP A 153 3.13 -5.43 4.71
N TYR A 154 2.98 -4.41 3.86
CA TYR A 154 3.96 -3.33 3.70
C TYR A 154 3.75 -2.16 4.70
N TYR A 155 2.50 -1.81 5.00
CA TYR A 155 2.15 -0.71 5.90
C TYR A 155 0.93 -1.07 6.77
N ASP A 156 1.12 -1.10 8.08
CA ASP A 156 0.14 -1.53 9.09
C ASP A 156 -0.59 -0.38 9.80
N GLY A 157 -0.22 0.88 9.55
CA GLY A 157 -0.69 2.05 10.31
C GLY A 157 -2.09 2.58 9.96
N PHE A 158 -3.08 1.70 9.72
CA PHE A 158 -4.49 2.09 9.51
C PHE A 158 -5.37 1.76 10.73
N GLU A 159 -6.44 2.54 10.91
CA GLU A 159 -7.37 2.46 12.04
C GLU A 159 -7.98 1.05 12.21
N ALA A 160 -8.35 0.40 11.11
CA ALA A 160 -8.97 -0.93 11.13
C ALA A 160 -7.96 -2.09 11.27
N THR A 161 -6.65 -1.84 11.17
CA THR A 161 -5.64 -2.92 11.20
C THR A 161 -5.68 -3.68 12.52
N GLU A 162 -5.75 -2.98 13.65
CA GLU A 162 -5.73 -3.61 14.96
C GLU A 162 -7.02 -4.38 15.29
N GLU A 163 -8.19 -3.89 14.85
CA GLU A 163 -9.49 -4.49 15.19
C GLU A 163 -9.76 -5.77 14.39
N TYR A 164 -9.35 -5.85 13.13
CA TYR A 164 -9.54 -7.05 12.30
C TYR A 164 -8.46 -8.12 12.47
N LEU A 165 -7.23 -7.77 12.86
CA LEU A 165 -6.17 -8.76 13.10
C LEU A 165 -6.27 -9.43 14.48
N LYS A 166 -7.03 -8.84 15.42
CA LYS A 166 -7.29 -9.40 16.76
C LYS A 166 -8.56 -10.27 16.83
N ALA A 167 -9.35 -10.37 15.76
CA ALA A 167 -10.60 -11.13 15.66
C ALA A 167 -10.38 -12.56 15.14
#